data_AF-A0A4S2H986-F1
#
_entry.id   AF-A0A4S2H986-F1
#
_cell.length_a   1.000
_cell.length_b   1.000
_cell.length_c   1.000
_cell.angle_alpha   90.00
_cell.angle_beta   90.00
_cell.angle_gamma   90.00
#
_symmetry.space_group_name_H-M   'P 1'
#
loop_
_entity.id
_entity.type
_entity.pdbx_description
1 polymer ?
#
loop_
_entity_poly.entity_id
_entity_poly.type
_entity_poly.pdbx_seq_one_letter_code
_entity_poly.pdbx_strand_id
1 'polypeptide(L)'
;MSRIVYTEDPSELTRYIETWYHSRHREQLSWLADLAAKVERVHAGHPEAPAGLCEALRRMIGEIEVHMKKEELILFPAIRNGGGADISEPIAVMRSDHEKHATDVEEIRRLTRGPSLPEGACRTWATLYEGIEEFIADLEEHLHLENDVLFPRFEAQQT
;
A
#
# COMPACT_ATOMS: atom_id res chain seq x y z
N MET A 1 13.38 12.12 -16.60
CA MET A 1 12.28 12.37 -15.66
C MET A 1 12.88 12.41 -14.27
N SER A 2 12.56 13.45 -13.49
CA SER A 2 13.35 13.92 -12.35
C SER A 2 13.60 12.82 -11.33
N ARG A 3 14.88 12.58 -11.05
CA ARG A 3 15.37 11.74 -9.97
C ARG A 3 14.85 12.34 -8.67
N ILE A 4 14.10 11.58 -7.88
CA ILE A 4 13.62 11.98 -6.56
C ILE A 4 14.84 12.43 -5.76
N VAL A 5 14.90 13.72 -5.40
CA VAL A 5 15.79 14.17 -4.35
C VAL A 5 15.07 13.76 -3.08
N TYR A 6 15.46 12.63 -2.49
CA TYR A 6 14.97 12.25 -1.16
C TYR A 6 15.24 13.43 -0.24
N THR A 7 14.18 14.07 0.27
CA THR A 7 14.34 15.16 1.21
C THR A 7 14.95 14.61 2.50
N GLU A 8 15.97 15.29 3.01
CA GLU A 8 16.51 14.95 4.33
C GLU A 8 15.64 15.48 5.47
N ASP A 9 14.59 16.27 5.21
CA ASP A 9 13.66 16.73 6.23
C ASP A 9 12.54 15.69 6.46
N PRO A 10 12.46 15.06 7.65
CA PRO A 10 11.37 14.14 8.00
C PRO A 10 9.98 14.77 7.85
N SER A 11 9.85 16.08 8.08
CA SER A 11 8.58 16.78 7.96
C SER A 11 8.13 16.90 6.51
N GLU A 12 9.05 17.10 5.57
CA GLU A 12 8.73 17.09 4.15
C GLU A 12 8.45 15.67 3.66
N LEU A 13 9.20 14.67 4.15
CA LEU A 13 9.00 13.27 3.79
C LEU A 13 7.61 12.75 4.22
N THR A 14 7.17 13.04 5.45
CA THR A 14 5.80 12.68 5.88
C THR A 14 4.73 13.29 4.98
N ARG A 15 4.86 14.56 4.60
CA ARG A 15 3.92 15.21 3.67
C ARG A 15 3.95 14.59 2.28
N TYR A 16 5.14 14.21 1.80
CA TYR A 16 5.26 13.51 0.54
C TYR A 16 4.56 12.15 0.59
N ILE A 17 4.74 11.39 1.67
CA ILE A 17 4.06 10.11 1.87
C ILE A 17 2.52 10.27 1.88
N GLU A 18 2.01 11.22 2.68
CA GLU A 18 0.57 11.52 2.75
C GLU A 18 0.00 11.94 1.37
N THR A 19 0.67 12.87 0.69
CA THR A 19 0.13 13.49 -0.53
C THR A 19 0.33 12.64 -1.78
N TRP A 20 1.39 11.84 -1.84
CA TRP A 20 1.70 11.00 -3.00
C TRP A 20 1.23 9.56 -2.81
N TYR A 21 1.62 8.87 -1.74
CA TYR A 21 1.30 7.46 -1.57
C TYR A 21 -0.07 7.25 -0.95
N HIS A 22 -0.39 7.90 0.18
CA HIS A 22 -1.68 7.63 0.84
C HIS A 22 -2.89 8.04 -0.01
N SER A 23 -2.82 9.21 -0.65
CA SER A 23 -3.87 9.67 -1.55
C SER A 23 -4.07 8.70 -2.72
N ARG A 24 -2.97 8.24 -3.30
CA ARG A 24 -2.94 7.36 -4.46
C ARG A 24 -3.41 5.94 -4.14
N HIS A 25 -3.03 5.38 -3.00
CA HIS A 25 -3.52 4.07 -2.56
C HIS A 25 -5.03 4.04 -2.37
N ARG A 26 -5.62 5.12 -1.82
CA ARG A 26 -7.08 5.25 -1.69
C ARG A 26 -7.78 5.20 -3.06
N GLU A 27 -7.24 5.91 -4.05
CA GLU A 27 -7.77 5.92 -5.40
C GLU A 27 -7.56 4.57 -6.11
N GLN A 28 -6.34 4.04 -6.08
CA GLN A 28 -5.96 2.77 -6.69
C GLN A 28 -6.82 1.63 -6.17
N LEU A 29 -6.84 1.40 -4.85
CA LEU A 29 -7.53 0.26 -4.27
C LEU A 29 -9.04 0.31 -4.51
N SER A 30 -9.67 1.49 -4.39
CA SER A 30 -11.10 1.64 -4.69
C SER A 30 -11.40 1.26 -6.14
N TRP A 31 -10.59 1.74 -7.09
CA TRP A 31 -10.76 1.44 -8.50
C TRP A 31 -10.48 -0.03 -8.84
N LEU A 32 -9.42 -0.61 -8.26
CA LEU A 32 -9.06 -2.01 -8.45
C LEU A 32 -10.12 -2.96 -7.90
N ALA A 33 -10.74 -2.63 -6.75
CA ALA A 33 -11.83 -3.44 -6.19
C ALA A 33 -13.05 -3.47 -7.13
N ASP A 34 -13.39 -2.34 -7.77
CA ASP A 34 -14.48 -2.26 -8.75
C ASP A 34 -14.16 -3.04 -10.03
N LEU A 35 -12.92 -2.97 -10.50
CA LEU A 35 -12.44 -3.77 -11.64
C LEU A 35 -12.47 -5.27 -11.33
N ALA A 36 -11.98 -5.68 -10.16
CA ALA A 36 -11.99 -7.07 -9.71
C ALA A 36 -13.43 -7.61 -9.64
N ALA A 37 -14.36 -6.87 -9.04
CA ALA A 37 -15.78 -7.24 -9.00
C ALA A 37 -16.37 -7.44 -10.40
N LYS A 38 -15.99 -6.59 -11.35
CA LYS A 38 -16.44 -6.71 -12.74
C LYS A 38 -15.83 -7.93 -13.43
N VAL A 39 -14.53 -8.16 -13.28
CA VAL A 39 -13.82 -9.30 -13.88
C VAL A 39 -14.38 -10.61 -13.33
N GLU A 40 -14.50 -10.75 -12.00
CA GLU A 40 -15.06 -11.94 -11.36
C GLU A 40 -16.49 -12.22 -11.84
N ARG A 41 -17.33 -11.20 -11.96
CA ARG A 41 -18.71 -11.38 -12.43
C ARG A 41 -18.78 -11.81 -13.90
N VAL A 42 -18.02 -11.13 -14.79
CA VAL A 42 -18.07 -11.39 -16.24
C VAL A 42 -17.41 -12.72 -16.59
N HIS A 43 -16.37 -13.10 -15.86
CA HIS A 43 -15.58 -14.30 -16.09
C HIS A 43 -15.84 -15.41 -15.05
N ALA A 44 -16.99 -15.40 -14.35
CA ALA A 44 -17.29 -16.37 -13.29
C ALA A 44 -17.17 -17.86 -13.71
N GLY A 45 -17.36 -18.16 -15.00
CA GLY A 45 -17.20 -19.51 -15.55
C GLY A 45 -15.79 -19.82 -16.08
N HIS A 46 -14.86 -18.86 -16.04
CA HIS A 46 -13.49 -19.04 -16.51
C HIS A 46 -12.64 -19.68 -15.39
N PRO A 47 -11.93 -20.80 -15.65
CA PRO A 47 -11.16 -21.53 -14.63
C PRO A 47 -10.00 -20.72 -14.03
N GLU A 48 -9.63 -19.62 -14.69
CA GLU A 48 -8.56 -18.73 -14.27
C GLU A 48 -9.04 -17.39 -13.74
N ALA A 49 -10.36 -17.16 -13.63
CA ALA A 49 -10.87 -15.93 -13.03
C ALA A 49 -10.32 -15.75 -11.61
N PRO A 50 -9.93 -14.53 -11.21
CA PRO A 50 -9.31 -14.27 -9.91
C PRO A 50 -10.40 -14.21 -8.82
N ALA A 51 -11.10 -15.32 -8.61
CA ALA A 51 -12.22 -15.41 -7.68
C ALA A 51 -11.77 -15.06 -6.25
N GLY A 52 -12.45 -14.11 -5.62
CA GLY A 52 -12.12 -13.63 -4.27
C GLY A 52 -11.18 -12.41 -4.23
N LEU A 53 -10.66 -11.96 -5.37
CA LEU A 53 -9.77 -10.78 -5.44
C LEU A 53 -10.47 -9.49 -4.99
N CYS A 54 -11.73 -9.31 -5.37
CA CYS A 54 -12.55 -8.18 -4.93
C CYS A 54 -12.70 -8.14 -3.41
N GLU A 55 -12.86 -9.30 -2.76
CA GLU A 55 -12.98 -9.39 -1.31
C GLU A 55 -11.64 -9.08 -0.63
N ALA A 56 -10.55 -9.63 -1.15
CA ALA A 56 -9.20 -9.34 -0.66
C ALA A 56 -8.86 -7.85 -0.74
N LEU A 57 -9.14 -7.21 -1.88
CA LEU A 57 -8.92 -5.77 -2.07
C LEU A 57 -9.78 -4.91 -1.13
N ARG A 58 -11.04 -5.28 -0.90
CA ARG A 58 -11.93 -4.57 0.04
C ARG A 58 -11.48 -4.70 1.48
N ARG A 59 -10.96 -5.86 1.88
CA ARG A 59 -10.35 -6.05 3.20
C ARG A 59 -9.12 -5.17 3.36
N MET A 60 -8.23 -5.18 2.35
CA MET A 60 -7.03 -4.35 2.33
C MET A 60 -7.36 -2.85 2.40
N ILE A 61 -8.40 -2.36 1.70
CA ILE A 61 -8.89 -0.98 1.81
C ILE A 61 -9.16 -0.60 3.27
N GLY A 62 -9.84 -1.45 4.03
CA GLY A 62 -10.15 -1.19 5.43
C GLY A 62 -8.90 -1.17 6.32
N GLU A 63 -8.01 -2.13 6.12
CA GLU A 63 -6.79 -2.29 6.92
C GLU A 63 -5.80 -1.15 6.66
N ILE A 64 -5.53 -0.82 5.39
CA ILE A 64 -4.60 0.24 5.01
C ILE A 64 -5.15 1.63 5.38
N GLU A 65 -6.46 1.86 5.28
CA GLU A 65 -7.06 3.14 5.70
C GLU A 65 -6.93 3.37 7.21
N VAL A 66 -7.07 2.30 8.02
CA VAL A 66 -6.86 2.38 9.46
C VAL A 66 -5.38 2.60 9.80
N HIS A 67 -4.48 1.94 9.08
CA HIS A 67 -3.03 2.14 9.19
C HIS A 67 -2.62 3.57 8.84
N MET A 68 -2.93 4.06 7.63
CA MET A 68 -2.62 5.42 7.18
C MET A 68 -3.21 6.49 8.10
N LYS A 69 -4.40 6.28 8.68
CA LYS A 69 -4.97 7.20 9.68
C LYS A 69 -4.19 7.27 10.98
N LYS A 70 -3.60 6.16 11.44
CA LYS A 70 -2.72 6.17 12.62
C LYS A 70 -1.49 7.04 12.34
N GLU A 71 -1.00 7.03 11.11
CA GLU A 71 0.13 7.85 10.71
C GLU A 71 -0.25 9.32 10.58
N GLU A 72 -1.24 9.63 9.73
CA GLU A 72 -1.71 10.97 9.42
C GLU A 72 -2.16 11.74 10.67
N LEU A 73 -2.79 11.06 11.63
CA LEU A 73 -3.38 11.70 12.81
C LEU A 73 -2.48 11.67 14.05
N ILE A 74 -1.56 10.71 14.15
CA ILE A 74 -0.75 10.51 15.36
C ILE A 74 0.74 10.56 15.06
N LEU A 75 1.26 9.61 14.27
CA LEU A 75 2.71 9.44 14.11
C LEU A 75 3.36 10.59 13.33
N PHE A 76 2.81 10.95 12.17
CA PHE A 76 3.36 12.02 11.34
C PHE A 76 3.28 13.40 12.00
N PRO A 77 2.18 13.79 12.68
CA PRO A 77 2.18 14.98 13.53
C PRO A 77 3.27 14.97 14.61
N ALA A 78 3.53 13.83 15.27
CA ALA A 78 4.59 13.73 16.27
C ALA A 78 5.98 13.91 15.66
N ILE A 79 6.24 13.28 14.50
CA ILE A 79 7.47 13.44 13.71
C ILE A 79 7.69 14.91 13.31
N ARG A 80 6.66 15.58 12.78
CA ARG A 80 6.72 16.99 12.37
C ARG A 80 6.98 17.95 13.53
N ASN A 81 6.64 17.57 14.75
CA ASN A 81 6.92 18.32 15.97
C ASN A 81 8.29 17.97 16.61
N GLY A 82 9.15 17.26 15.88
CA GLY A 82 10.52 16.96 16.30
C GLY A 82 10.68 15.70 17.15
N GLY A 83 9.68 14.81 17.21
CA GLY A 83 9.81 13.50 17.86
C GLY A 83 10.06 13.54 19.37
N GLY A 84 9.64 14.60 20.06
CA GLY A 84 9.99 14.87 21.47
C GLY A 84 9.35 13.96 22.53
N ALA A 85 8.47 13.03 22.14
CA ALA A 85 8.00 11.93 22.98
C ALA A 85 8.50 10.62 22.35
N ASP A 86 8.74 9.59 23.17
CA ASP A 86 9.12 8.27 22.64
C ASP A 86 8.04 7.79 21.66
N ILE A 87 8.39 7.78 20.37
CA ILE A 87 7.53 7.30 19.28
C ILE A 87 7.93 5.90 18.83
N SER A 88 8.79 5.21 19.58
CA SER A 88 9.22 3.85 19.24
C SER A 88 8.06 2.84 19.30
N GLU A 89 7.14 2.91 20.27
CA GLU A 89 5.98 2.02 20.28
C GLU A 89 5.01 2.27 19.12
N PRO A 90 4.60 3.53 18.80
CA PRO A 90 3.85 3.82 17.58
C PRO A 90 4.51 3.28 16.30
N ILE A 91 5.83 3.44 16.16
CA ILE A 91 6.58 2.91 15.01
C ILE A 91 6.52 1.37 14.97
N ALA A 92 6.70 0.69 16.11
CA ALA A 92 6.60 -0.76 16.18
C ALA A 92 5.20 -1.27 15.77
N VAL A 93 4.15 -0.54 16.12
CA VAL A 93 2.77 -0.84 15.66
C VAL A 93 2.65 -0.68 14.15
N MET A 94 3.24 0.37 13.55
CA MET A 94 3.22 0.55 12.08
C MET A 94 3.96 -0.57 11.38
N ARG A 95 5.15 -0.97 11.85
CA ARG A 95 5.89 -2.12 11.28
C ARG A 95 5.09 -3.43 11.34
N SER A 96 4.35 -3.67 12.43
CA SER A 96 3.47 -4.84 12.51
C SER A 96 2.31 -4.78 11.51
N ASP A 97 1.78 -3.59 11.22
CA ASP A 97 0.78 -3.43 10.17
C ASP A 97 1.39 -3.60 8.76
N HIS A 98 2.64 -3.17 8.55
CA HIS A 98 3.38 -3.38 7.29
C HIS A 98 3.57 -4.88 6.98
N GLU A 99 3.91 -5.70 7.98
CA GLU A 99 4.00 -7.15 7.83
C GLU A 99 2.68 -7.79 7.40
N LYS A 100 1.54 -7.27 7.91
CA LYS A 100 0.21 -7.72 7.47
C LYS A 100 -0.05 -7.31 6.03
N HIS A 101 0.25 -6.06 5.67
CA HIS A 101 0.09 -5.59 4.29
C HIS A 101 0.94 -6.38 3.29
N ALA A 102 2.15 -6.80 3.68
CA ALA A 102 2.97 -7.71 2.88
C ALA A 102 2.25 -9.07 2.67
N THR A 103 1.63 -9.61 3.72
CA THR A 103 0.83 -10.84 3.63
C THR A 103 -0.39 -10.68 2.71
N ASP A 104 -1.04 -9.51 2.75
CA ASP A 104 -2.17 -9.20 1.85
C ASP A 104 -1.74 -9.12 0.38
N VAL A 105 -0.57 -8.53 0.13
CA VAL A 105 0.04 -8.48 -1.21
C VAL A 105 0.35 -9.89 -1.72
N GLU A 106 0.89 -10.77 -0.88
CA GLU A 106 1.13 -12.17 -1.25
C GLU A 106 -0.17 -12.88 -1.64
N GLU A 107 -1.26 -12.65 -0.90
CA GLU A 107 -2.57 -13.20 -1.23
C GLU A 107 -3.09 -12.66 -2.58
N ILE A 108 -2.99 -11.36 -2.83
CA ILE A 108 -3.37 -10.75 -4.10
C ILE A 108 -2.57 -11.36 -5.24
N ARG A 109 -1.25 -11.49 -5.10
CA ARG A 109 -0.38 -12.13 -6.12
C ARG A 109 -0.77 -13.59 -6.38
N ARG A 110 -1.17 -14.32 -5.34
CA ARG A 110 -1.67 -15.70 -5.46
C ARG A 110 -2.98 -15.77 -6.25
N LEU A 111 -3.92 -14.87 -5.96
CA LEU A 111 -5.22 -14.80 -6.63
C LEU A 111 -5.09 -14.39 -8.10
N THR A 112 -4.12 -13.53 -8.43
CA THR A 112 -3.86 -13.13 -9.83
C THR A 112 -3.03 -14.16 -10.60
N ARG A 113 -2.37 -15.10 -9.90
CA ARG A 113 -1.41 -16.08 -10.46
C ARG A 113 -0.23 -15.40 -11.16
N GLY A 114 0.17 -14.22 -10.68
CA GLY A 114 1.19 -13.37 -11.31
C GLY A 114 0.65 -12.58 -12.51
N PRO A 115 1.52 -11.83 -13.23
CA PRO A 115 1.11 -10.88 -14.26
C PRO A 115 0.70 -11.53 -15.60
N SER A 116 0.64 -12.86 -15.69
CA SER A 116 0.27 -13.53 -16.93
C SER A 116 -1.25 -13.53 -17.11
N LEU A 117 -1.72 -12.89 -18.18
CA LEU A 117 -3.12 -12.93 -18.56
C LEU A 117 -3.48 -14.29 -19.18
N PRO A 118 -4.59 -14.91 -18.78
CA PRO A 118 -5.04 -16.15 -19.38
C PRO A 118 -5.59 -15.92 -20.79
N GLU A 119 -5.68 -16.99 -21.58
CA GLU A 119 -6.35 -16.94 -22.88
C GLU A 119 -7.81 -16.52 -22.69
N GLY A 120 -8.31 -15.60 -23.53
CA GLY A 120 -9.67 -15.08 -23.41
C GLY A 120 -9.85 -13.96 -22.35
N ALA A 121 -8.77 -13.51 -21.70
CA ALA A 121 -8.81 -12.33 -20.85
C ALA A 121 -9.25 -11.09 -21.65
N CYS A 122 -10.25 -10.37 -21.14
CA CYS A 122 -10.69 -9.13 -21.76
C CYS A 122 -9.79 -7.94 -21.36
N ARG A 123 -9.95 -6.80 -22.04
CA ARG A 123 -9.19 -5.58 -21.74
C ARG A 123 -9.34 -5.13 -20.28
N THR A 124 -10.53 -5.27 -19.69
CA THR A 124 -10.75 -4.92 -18.27
C THR A 124 -9.90 -5.79 -17.34
N TRP A 125 -9.70 -7.07 -17.66
CA TRP A 125 -8.84 -7.96 -16.89
C TRP A 125 -7.36 -7.57 -17.04
N ALA A 126 -6.91 -7.27 -18.26
CA ALA A 126 -5.57 -6.73 -18.49
C ALA A 126 -5.29 -5.48 -17.64
N THR A 127 -6.20 -4.51 -17.69
CA THR A 127 -6.10 -3.27 -16.92
C THR A 127 -6.11 -3.51 -15.39
N LEU A 128 -6.90 -4.48 -14.91
CA LEU A 128 -6.89 -4.86 -13.49
C LEU A 128 -5.50 -5.36 -13.07
N TYR A 129 -4.87 -6.22 -13.86
CA TYR A 129 -3.57 -6.80 -13.50
C TYR A 129 -2.45 -5.78 -13.59
N GLU A 130 -2.45 -4.92 -14.62
CA GLU A 130 -1.53 -3.80 -14.74
C GLU A 130 -1.63 -2.86 -13.53
N GLY A 131 -2.86 -2.50 -13.13
CA GLY A 131 -3.09 -1.63 -11.99
C GLY A 131 -2.74 -2.27 -10.63
N ILE A 132 -2.88 -3.60 -10.50
CA ILE A 132 -2.44 -4.32 -9.30
C ILE A 132 -0.92 -4.27 -9.17
N GLU A 133 -0.18 -4.52 -10.24
CA GLU A 133 1.29 -4.45 -10.19
C GLU A 133 1.78 -3.02 -9.93
N GLU A 134 1.11 -2.01 -10.48
CA GLU A 134 1.39 -0.60 -10.18
C GLU A 134 1.12 -0.27 -8.70
N PHE A 135 -0.03 -0.69 -8.15
CA PHE A 135 -0.34 -0.52 -6.73
C PHE A 135 0.69 -1.20 -5.82
N ILE A 136 1.08 -2.44 -6.14
CA ILE A 136 2.04 -3.17 -5.31
C ILE A 136 3.41 -2.49 -5.35
N ALA A 137 3.87 -2.06 -6.52
CA ALA A 137 5.15 -1.34 -6.64
C ALA A 137 5.12 -0.02 -5.87
N ASP A 138 4.00 0.72 -5.92
CA ASP A 138 3.84 1.94 -5.14
C ASP A 138 3.82 1.68 -3.63
N LEU A 139 3.15 0.60 -3.19
CA LEU A 139 3.11 0.22 -1.77
C LEU A 139 4.48 -0.25 -1.27
N GLU A 140 5.21 -1.03 -2.05
CA GLU A 140 6.57 -1.47 -1.70
C GLU A 140 7.52 -0.27 -1.52
N GLU A 141 7.48 0.72 -2.42
CA GLU A 141 8.28 1.95 -2.27
C GLU A 141 7.82 2.81 -1.10
N HIS A 142 6.50 2.92 -0.88
CA HIS A 142 5.93 3.59 0.29
C HIS A 142 6.48 2.98 1.59
N LEU A 143 6.33 1.67 1.77
CA LEU A 143 6.79 0.98 2.96
C LEU A 143 8.32 1.06 3.12
N HIS A 144 9.08 1.09 2.02
CA HIS A 144 10.52 1.31 2.06
C HIS A 144 10.87 2.70 2.61
N LEU A 145 10.22 3.75 2.12
CA LEU A 145 10.43 5.12 2.62
C LEU A 145 10.16 5.23 4.11
N GLU A 146 9.17 4.52 4.62
CA GLU A 146 8.86 4.53 6.04
C GLU A 146 9.84 3.70 6.85
N ASN A 147 9.96 2.41 6.52
CA ASN A 147 10.71 1.43 7.29
C ASN A 147 12.21 1.71 7.30
N ASP A 148 12.75 2.13 6.16
CA ASP A 148 14.19 2.18 5.94
C ASP A 148 14.74 3.61 5.87
N VAL A 149 13.88 4.62 5.66
CA VAL A 149 14.31 6.02 5.54
C VAL A 149 13.78 6.90 6.67
N LEU A 150 12.48 6.86 6.97
CA LEU A 150 11.86 7.76 7.93
C LEU A 150 12.02 7.27 9.37
N PHE A 151 11.52 6.07 9.69
CA PHE A 151 11.45 5.55 11.05
C PHE A 151 12.82 5.40 11.74
N PRO A 152 13.90 4.94 11.07
CA PRO A 152 15.21 4.79 11.71
C PRO A 152 15.77 6.10 12.30
N ARG A 153 15.31 7.26 11.82
CA ARG A 153 15.72 8.58 12.32
C ARG A 153 15.16 8.91 13.70
N PHE A 154 14.16 8.16 14.15
CA PHE A 154 13.45 8.37 15.42
C PHE A 154 13.60 7.20 16.40
N GLU A 155 14.22 6.10 15.96
CA GLU A 155 14.47 4.91 16.79
C GLU A 155 15.87 4.97 17.47
N ALA A 156 16.70 5.99 17.20
CA ALA A 156 18.09 6.07 17.65
C ALA A 156 18.43 7.26 18.57
N GLN A 157 18.11 7.12 19.87
CA GLN A 157 18.95 7.53 21.02
C GLN A 157 18.67 6.61 22.23
N GLN A 158 18.72 5.29 22.05
CA GLN A 158 18.80 4.38 23.20
C GLN A 158 20.28 4.05 23.43
N THR A 159 20.88 4.78 24.38
CA THR A 159 22.24 4.50 24.89
C THR A 159 22.14 3.47 26.01
#